data_AF-A0A067PTZ1-F1
#
_entry.id   AF-A0A067PTZ1-F1
#
_cell.length_a   1.000
_cell.length_b   1.000
_cell.length_c   1.000
_cell.angle_alpha   90.00
_cell.angle_beta   90.00
_cell.angle_gamma   90.00
#
_symmetry.space_group_name_H-M   'P 1'
#
loop_
_entity.id
_entity.type
_entity.pdbx_description
1 polymer ?
#
loop_
_entity_poly.entity_id
_entity_poly.type
_entity_poly.pdbx_seq_one_letter_code
_entity_poly.pdbx_strand_id
1 'polypeptide(L)' 'FPSLSQMALDYLAIQGSATPVERVWSSAGATDMKKRNRLSPKRLEALQFLKAGYR' A
#
# COMPACT_ATOMS: atom_id res chain seq x y z
N PHE A 1 5.10 -30.14 10.36
CA PHE A 1 3.80 -29.63 10.86
C PHE A 1 3.13 -28.74 9.80
N PRO A 2 2.49 -29.32 8.78
CA PRO A 2 1.95 -28.58 7.64
C PRO A 2 0.87 -27.54 8.03
N SER A 3 0.00 -27.87 8.98
CA SER A 3 -1.03 -26.96 9.51
C SER A 3 -0.43 -25.79 10.29
N LEU A 4 0.51 -26.07 11.20
CA LEU A 4 1.17 -25.06 12.02
C LEU A 4 2.00 -24.10 11.17
N SER A 5 2.69 -24.60 10.14
CA SER A 5 3.45 -23.74 9.21
C SER A 5 2.52 -22.81 8.42
N GLN A 6 1.34 -23.27 8.04
CA GLN A 6 0.38 -22.45 7.30
C GLN A 6 -0.22 -21.36 8.20
N MET A 7 -0.59 -21.71 9.43
CA MET A 7 -0.99 -20.75 10.44
C MET A 7 0.10 -19.70 10.70
N ALA A 8 1.35 -20.12 10.85
CA ALA A 8 2.46 -19.20 11.10
C ALA A 8 2.64 -18.20 9.94
N LEU A 9 2.48 -18.62 8.69
CA LEU A 9 2.56 -17.73 7.53
C LEU A 9 1.46 -16.66 7.56
N ASP A 10 0.22 -17.04 7.90
CA ASP A 10 -0.90 -16.10 7.97
C ASP A 10 -0.69 -15.04 9.07
N TYR A 11 -0.24 -15.45 10.26
CA TYR A 11 -0.01 -14.52 11.37
C TYR A 11 1.23 -13.65 11.20
N LEU A 12 2.33 -14.22 10.73
CA LEU A 12 3.59 -13.48 10.55
C LEU A 12 3.51 -12.47 9.40
N ALA A 13 2.59 -12.65 8.45
CA ALA A 13 2.33 -11.69 7.38
C ALA A 13 1.58 -10.43 7.86
N ILE A 14 0.96 -10.47 9.04
CA ILE A 14 0.24 -9.32 9.59
C ILE A 14 1.26 -8.25 10.01
N GLN A 15 1.15 -7.07 9.42
CA GLN A 15 2.02 -5.97 9.76
C GLN A 15 1.71 -5.46 11.19
N GLY A 16 2.72 -5.46 12.06
CA GLY A 16 2.59 -4.94 13.43
C GLY A 16 2.52 -3.41 13.58
N SER A 17 2.59 -2.65 12.47
CA SER A 17 2.51 -1.19 12.50
C SER A 17 1.85 -0.62 11.24
N ALA A 18 1.35 0.61 11.32
CA ALA A 18 0.82 1.35 10.17
C ALA A 18 1.91 1.94 9.25
N THR A 19 3.20 1.74 9.57
CA THR A 19 4.31 2.37 8.82
C THR A 19 4.34 2.08 7.31
N PRO A 20 3.92 0.90 6.79
CA PRO A 20 3.89 0.69 5.34
C PRO A 20 2.80 1.51 4.66
N VAL A 21 1.63 1.63 5.29
CA VAL A 21 0.52 2.42 4.73
C VAL A 21 0.84 3.92 4.79
N GLU A 22 1.48 4.38 5.87
CA GLU A 22 1.95 5.77 5.98
C GLU A 22 2.98 6.12 4.89
N ARG A 23 3.88 5.19 4.54
CA ARG A 23 4.82 5.40 3.44
C ARG A 23 4.10 5.53 2.09
N VAL A 24 3.08 4.72 1.85
CA VAL A 24 2.23 4.84 0.65
C VAL A 24 1.51 6.19 0.64
N TRP A 25 0.93 6.62 1.77
CA TRP A 25 0.24 7.91 1.87
C TRP A 25 1.18 9.11 1.71
N SER A 26 2.37 9.09 2.31
CA SER A 26 3.37 10.13 2.12
C SER A 26 3.77 10.27 0.64
N SER A 27 3.95 9.13 -0.05
CA SER A 27 4.19 9.12 -1.50
C SER A 27 2.95 9.55 -2.31
N ALA A 28 1.74 9.22 -1.87
CA ALA A 28 0.51 9.57 -2.54
C ALA A 28 0.24 11.08 -2.43
N GLY A 29 0.49 11.69 -1.28
CA GLY A 29 0.37 13.14 -1.05
C GLY A 29 1.30 13.96 -1.97
N ALA A 30 2.46 13.41 -2.34
CA ALA A 30 3.32 14.02 -3.35
C ALA A 30 2.71 13.98 -4.77
N THR A 31 1.89 12.97 -5.09
CA THR A 31 1.23 12.82 -6.39
C THR A 31 -0.10 13.60 -6.45
N ASP A 32 -0.78 13.70 -5.33
CA ASP A 32 -2.06 14.40 -5.16
C ASP A 32 -1.88 15.92 -5.15
N MET A 33 -1.03 16.45 -4.24
CA MET A 33 -0.98 17.89 -3.97
C MET A 33 0.19 18.62 -4.65
N LYS A 34 1.39 18.00 -4.71
CA LYS A 34 2.62 18.70 -5.14
C LYS A 34 2.79 18.84 -6.66
N LYS A 35 2.11 18.03 -7.47
CA LYS A 35 2.29 18.02 -8.94
C LYS A 35 1.21 18.77 -9.74
N ARG A 36 0.28 19.50 -9.09
CA ARG A 36 -0.91 20.11 -9.74
C ARG A 36 -1.64 19.11 -10.65
N ASN A 37 -1.80 17.89 -10.18
CA ASN A 37 -2.46 16.84 -10.94
C ASN A 37 -3.97 17.04 -10.85
N ARG A 38 -4.64 17.25 -11.99
CA ARG A 38 -6.11 17.17 -12.09
C ARG A 38 -6.56 15.70 -12.10
N LEU A 39 -6.04 14.91 -11.17
CA LEU A 39 -6.42 13.51 -11.00
C LEU A 39 -7.68 13.47 -10.15
N SER A 40 -8.70 12.77 -10.63
CA SER A 40 -9.84 12.46 -9.77
C SER A 40 -9.42 11.45 -8.69
N PRO A 41 -10.09 11.44 -7.52
CA PRO A 41 -9.77 10.50 -6.44
C PRO A 41 -9.70 9.04 -6.91
N LYS A 42 -10.62 8.63 -7.79
CA LYS A 42 -10.66 7.28 -8.39
C LYS A 42 -9.42 6.96 -9.24
N ARG A 43 -8.87 7.94 -9.95
CA ARG A 43 -7.63 7.76 -10.74
C ARG A 43 -6.40 7.72 -9.84
N LEU A 44 -6.38 8.51 -8.77
CA LEU A 44 -5.32 8.48 -7.77
C LEU A 44 -5.24 7.11 -7.10
N GLU A 45 -6.39 6.56 -6.68
CA GLU A 45 -6.52 5.23 -6.08
C GLU A 45 -5.97 4.13 -7.00
N ALA A 46 -6.46 4.08 -8.26
CA ALA A 46 -5.98 3.11 -9.24
C ALA A 46 -4.46 3.22 -9.47
N LEU A 47 -3.91 4.44 -9.44
CA LEU A 47 -2.47 4.67 -9.58
C LEU A 47 -1.69 4.15 -8.37
N GLN A 48 -2.21 4.28 -7.14
CA GLN A 48 -1.54 3.70 -5.97
C GLN A 48 -1.47 2.17 -6.04
N PHE A 49 -2.55 1.50 -6.46
CA PHE A 49 -2.53 0.05 -6.68
C PHE A 49 -1.55 -0.36 -7.78
N LEU A 50 -1.55 0.37 -8.91
CA LEU A 50 -0.62 0.13 -10.00
C LEU A 50 0.84 0.28 -9.53
N LYS A 51 1.12 1.34 -8.76
CA LYS A 51 2.44 1.59 -8.21
C LYS A 51 2.88 0.52 -7.21
N ALA A 52 1.96 0.01 -6.39
CA ALA A 52 2.25 -1.07 -5.46
C ALA A 52 2.54 -2.40 -6.20
N GLY A 53 1.85 -2.67 -7.30
CA GLY A 53 2.02 -3.89 -8.10
C GLY A 53 3.30 -3.92 -8.96
N TYR A 54 3.81 -2.77 -9.38
CA TYR A 54 5.10 -2.66 -10.12
C TYR A 54 6.32 -2.50 -9.21
N ARG A 55 6.14 -2.52 -7.89
CA ARG A 55 7.20 -2.23 -6.93
C ARG A 55 8.10 -3.43 -6.66
#